data_AF-Q57Y73-F1
#
_entry.id   AF-Q57Y73-F1
#
_cell.length_a   1.000
_cell.length_b   1.000
_cell.length_c   1.000
_cell.angle_alpha   90.00
_cell.angle_beta   90.00
_cell.angle_gamma   90.00
#
_symmetry.space_group_name_H-M   'P 1'
#
loop_
_entity.id
_entity.type
_entity.pdbx_description
1 polymer ?
#
loop_
_entity_poly.entity_id
_entity_poly.type
_entity_poly.pdbx_seq_one_letter_code
_entity_poly.pdbx_strand_id
1 'polypeptide(L)'
;MAMRLARGATVCLVVSMLCSVQGGIAFSKRVVRERYCDSLRRSINSISGRCTALLQALHGSRDRAKVVRTSCEKAARLSETREGTENANSDKVKLVVEQYNAIRYIETQVIEYKKDVRELLNGIRKHCGFWSSFMPVSSELKREARVKLWKAKSLVSKMEVLSREAETSEVKARTTQCSSAESKNALGGEGDKKPEKEGGEPNDGSAASETPEGTAPPVGGENVTSQ
;
A
#
# COMPACT_ATOMS: atom_id res chain seq x y z
N MET A 1 -18.89 -1.90 -80.92
CA MET A 1 -18.50 -2.66 -79.71
C MET A 1 -17.95 -1.77 -78.57
N ALA A 2 -17.35 -0.61 -78.84
CA ALA A 2 -16.77 0.28 -77.81
C ALA A 2 -17.73 0.76 -76.71
N MET A 3 -19.02 1.03 -77.01
CA MET A 3 -19.98 1.50 -76.00
C MET A 3 -20.33 0.47 -74.91
N ARG A 4 -20.20 -0.84 -75.19
CA ARG A 4 -20.49 -1.89 -74.19
C ARG A 4 -19.36 -2.05 -73.18
N LEU A 5 -18.11 -1.83 -73.60
CA LEU A 5 -16.94 -1.86 -72.72
C LEU A 5 -16.93 -0.68 -71.74
N ALA A 6 -17.28 0.51 -72.20
CA ALA A 6 -17.34 1.71 -71.35
C ALA A 6 -18.36 1.59 -70.20
N ARG A 7 -19.52 0.96 -70.46
CA ARG A 7 -20.55 0.71 -69.44
C ARG A 7 -20.11 -0.32 -68.39
N GLY A 8 -19.38 -1.36 -68.79
CA GLY A 8 -18.82 -2.34 -67.84
C GLY A 8 -17.75 -1.73 -66.93
N ALA A 9 -16.87 -0.89 -67.49
CA ALA A 9 -15.81 -0.24 -66.73
C ALA A 9 -16.35 0.78 -65.70
N THR A 10 -17.38 1.54 -66.05
CA THR A 10 -18.00 2.52 -65.12
C THR A 10 -18.69 1.84 -63.95
N VAL A 11 -19.38 0.72 -64.16
CA VAL A 11 -20.03 -0.03 -63.08
C VAL A 11 -19.00 -0.60 -62.09
N CYS A 12 -17.88 -1.16 -62.58
CA CYS A 12 -16.81 -1.67 -61.72
C CYS A 12 -16.15 -0.57 -60.87
N LEU A 13 -15.97 0.62 -61.42
CA LEU A 13 -15.41 1.76 -60.68
C LEU A 13 -16.36 2.25 -59.58
N VAL A 14 -17.67 2.32 -59.85
CA VAL A 14 -18.67 2.74 -58.86
C VAL A 14 -18.77 1.72 -57.71
N VAL A 15 -18.77 0.41 -58.01
CA VAL A 15 -18.78 -0.64 -56.98
C VAL A 15 -17.49 -0.62 -56.14
N SER A 16 -16.33 -0.43 -56.78
CA SER A 16 -15.05 -0.35 -56.06
C SER A 16 -14.95 0.89 -55.18
N MET A 17 -15.48 2.03 -55.64
CA MET A 17 -15.59 3.25 -54.85
C MET A 17 -16.53 3.06 -53.66
N LEU A 18 -17.70 2.44 -53.85
CA LEU A 18 -18.64 2.15 -52.76
C LEU A 18 -18.04 1.21 -51.71
N CYS A 19 -17.37 0.14 -52.12
CA CYS A 19 -16.69 -0.79 -51.20
C CYS A 19 -15.53 -0.12 -50.44
N SER A 20 -14.77 0.76 -51.09
CA SER A 20 -13.61 1.43 -50.48
C SER A 20 -14.02 2.50 -49.46
N VAL A 21 -15.07 3.28 -49.77
CA VAL A 21 -15.59 4.31 -48.86
C VAL A 21 -16.21 3.67 -47.61
N GLN A 22 -16.91 2.55 -47.78
CA GLN A 22 -17.57 1.86 -46.66
C GLN A 22 -16.56 1.13 -45.75
N GLY A 23 -15.48 0.60 -46.32
CA GLY A 23 -14.36 0.01 -45.57
C GLY A 23 -13.64 1.00 -44.66
N GLY A 24 -13.33 2.21 -45.15
CA GLY A 24 -12.64 3.25 -44.37
C GLY A 24 -13.45 3.76 -43.17
N ILE A 25 -14.77 3.93 -43.34
CA ILE A 25 -15.67 4.38 -42.26
C ILE A 25 -15.87 3.27 -41.22
N ALA A 26 -15.98 2.00 -41.64
CA ALA A 26 -16.11 0.89 -40.72
C ALA A 26 -14.82 0.67 -39.90
N PHE A 27 -13.65 0.76 -40.53
CA PHE A 27 -12.35 0.65 -39.86
C PHE A 27 -12.16 1.79 -38.85
N SER A 28 -12.44 3.04 -39.23
CA SER A 28 -12.34 4.17 -38.30
C SER A 28 -13.27 4.01 -37.09
N LYS A 29 -14.50 3.53 -37.29
CA LYS A 29 -15.42 3.21 -36.19
C LYS A 29 -14.89 2.11 -35.28
N ARG A 30 -14.31 1.03 -35.80
CA ARG A 30 -13.70 -0.03 -34.98
C ARG A 30 -12.53 0.51 -34.15
N VAL A 31 -11.62 1.25 -34.78
CA VAL A 31 -10.46 1.87 -34.11
C VAL A 31 -10.90 2.81 -32.97
N VAL A 32 -11.96 3.60 -33.17
CA VAL A 32 -12.51 4.47 -32.11
C VAL A 32 -13.08 3.66 -30.93
N ARG A 33 -13.76 2.54 -31.20
CA ARG A 33 -14.32 1.66 -30.16
C ARG A 33 -13.24 0.95 -29.37
N GLU A 34 -12.22 0.43 -30.03
CA GLU A 34 -11.05 -0.21 -29.40
C GLU A 34 -10.32 0.78 -28.49
N ARG A 35 -9.99 1.98 -28.99
CA ARG A 35 -9.36 3.04 -28.18
C ARG A 35 -10.17 3.40 -26.94
N TYR A 36 -11.50 3.45 -27.05
CA TYR A 36 -12.37 3.70 -25.91
C TYR A 36 -12.32 2.57 -24.89
N CYS A 37 -12.39 1.31 -25.34
CA CYS A 37 -12.28 0.14 -24.48
C CYS A 37 -10.89 0.06 -23.80
N ASP A 38 -9.82 0.42 -24.50
CA ASP A 38 -8.47 0.49 -23.95
C ASP A 38 -8.34 1.58 -22.87
N SER A 39 -8.98 2.73 -23.08
CA SER A 39 -9.05 3.80 -22.07
C SER A 39 -9.79 3.34 -20.80
N LEU A 40 -10.92 2.63 -20.97
CA LEU A 40 -11.66 2.04 -19.85
C LEU A 40 -10.82 0.97 -19.15
N ARG A 41 -10.15 0.09 -19.90
CA ARG A 41 -9.30 -0.97 -19.33
C ARG A 41 -8.16 -0.39 -18.50
N ARG A 42 -7.49 0.66 -18.98
CA ARG A 42 -6.48 1.40 -18.21
C ARG A 42 -7.05 1.99 -16.92
N SER A 43 -8.23 2.60 -17.00
CA SER A 43 -8.91 3.16 -15.81
C SER A 43 -9.29 2.08 -14.80
N ILE A 44 -9.84 0.95 -15.25
CA ILE A 44 -10.18 -0.22 -14.43
C ILE A 44 -8.93 -0.76 -13.73
N ASN A 45 -7.84 -0.96 -14.48
CA ASN A 45 -6.59 -1.49 -13.95
C ASN A 45 -5.98 -0.54 -12.91
N SER A 46 -6.01 0.77 -13.17
CA SER A 46 -5.53 1.80 -12.23
C SER A 46 -6.31 1.76 -10.90
N ILE A 47 -7.64 1.74 -10.96
CA ILE A 47 -8.49 1.66 -9.76
C ILE A 47 -8.26 0.35 -9.00
N SER A 48 -8.26 -0.78 -9.71
CA SER A 48 -8.03 -2.10 -9.12
C SER A 48 -6.64 -2.22 -8.48
N GLY A 49 -5.61 -1.62 -9.10
CA GLY A 49 -4.26 -1.53 -8.57
C GLY A 49 -4.23 -0.75 -7.25
N ARG A 50 -4.85 0.43 -7.20
CA ARG A 50 -4.96 1.23 -5.96
C ARG A 50 -5.68 0.47 -4.84
N CYS A 51 -6.81 -0.19 -5.13
CA CYS A 51 -7.49 -1.03 -4.14
C CYS A 51 -6.59 -2.13 -3.57
N THR A 52 -5.76 -2.74 -4.42
CA THR A 52 -4.87 -3.83 -4.01
C THR A 52 -3.75 -3.32 -3.13
N ALA A 53 -3.13 -2.19 -3.50
CA ALA A 53 -2.09 -1.53 -2.72
C ALA A 53 -2.60 -1.11 -1.33
N LEU A 54 -3.79 -0.51 -1.24
CA LEU A 54 -4.41 -0.11 0.03
C LEU A 54 -4.67 -1.31 0.95
N LEU A 55 -5.17 -2.42 0.39
CA LEU A 55 -5.41 -3.62 1.18
C LEU A 55 -4.09 -4.23 1.69
N GLN A 56 -3.03 -4.22 0.88
CA GLN A 56 -1.71 -4.67 1.30
C GLN A 56 -1.13 -3.80 2.42
N ALA A 57 -1.24 -2.48 2.31
CA ALA A 57 -0.83 -1.55 3.36
C ALA A 57 -1.60 -1.79 4.67
N LEU A 58 -2.91 -1.98 4.58
CA LEU A 58 -3.78 -2.29 5.72
C LEU A 58 -3.41 -3.61 6.40
N HIS A 59 -3.16 -4.67 5.63
CA HIS A 59 -2.68 -5.94 6.19
C HIS A 59 -1.32 -5.75 6.90
N GLY A 60 -0.42 -4.94 6.34
CA GLY A 60 0.84 -4.58 6.98
C GLY A 60 0.65 -3.89 8.34
N SER A 61 -0.23 -2.88 8.41
CA SER A 61 -0.56 -2.21 9.68
C SER A 61 -1.20 -3.17 10.69
N ARG A 62 -2.11 -4.04 10.25
CA ARG A 62 -2.72 -5.08 11.09
C ARG A 62 -1.67 -6.03 11.67
N ASP A 63 -0.73 -6.50 10.85
CA ASP A 63 0.28 -7.46 11.27
C ASP A 63 1.27 -6.82 12.26
N ARG A 64 1.67 -5.56 12.05
CA ARG A 64 2.48 -4.79 13.00
C ARG A 64 1.75 -4.59 14.33
N ALA A 65 0.48 -4.18 14.31
CA ALA A 65 -0.33 -4.05 15.52
C ALA A 65 -0.51 -5.40 16.25
N LYS A 66 -0.65 -6.51 15.52
CA LYS A 66 -0.71 -7.86 16.09
C LYS A 66 0.56 -8.23 16.84
N VAL A 67 1.73 -7.88 16.29
CA VAL A 67 3.03 -8.11 16.96
C VAL A 67 3.09 -7.34 18.27
N VAL A 68 2.71 -6.05 18.27
CA VAL A 68 2.67 -5.23 19.49
C VAL A 68 1.72 -5.83 20.53
N ARG A 69 0.51 -6.23 20.11
CA ARG A 69 -0.46 -6.90 20.97
C ARG A 69 0.10 -8.17 21.60
N THR A 70 0.70 -9.05 20.79
CA THR A 70 1.28 -10.32 21.27
C THR A 70 2.43 -10.06 22.25
N SER A 71 3.25 -9.05 22.00
CA SER A 71 4.33 -8.64 22.91
C SER A 71 3.76 -8.10 24.23
N CYS A 72 2.70 -7.30 24.17
CA CYS A 72 2.00 -6.78 25.34
C CYS A 72 1.37 -7.88 26.20
N GLU A 73 0.66 -8.82 25.59
CA GLU A 73 0.07 -9.97 26.29
C GLU A 73 1.14 -10.82 26.99
N LYS A 74 2.31 -11.00 26.37
CA LYS A 74 3.45 -11.69 27.01
C LYS A 74 4.02 -10.90 28.20
N ALA A 75 4.21 -9.59 28.05
CA ALA A 75 4.73 -8.74 29.13
C ALA A 75 3.78 -8.70 30.34
N ALA A 76 2.46 -8.67 30.10
CA ALA A 76 1.45 -8.72 31.15
C ALA A 76 1.48 -10.04 31.95
N ARG A 77 1.57 -11.19 31.26
CA ARG A 77 1.71 -12.51 31.93
C ARG A 77 2.99 -12.62 32.76
N LEU A 78 4.09 -12.02 32.31
CA LEU A 78 5.33 -11.98 33.08
C LEU A 78 5.23 -11.05 34.31
N SER A 79 4.47 -9.95 34.21
CA SER A 79 4.21 -9.10 35.38
C SER A 79 3.27 -9.75 36.41
N GLU A 80 2.32 -10.58 36.00
CA GLU A 80 1.47 -11.36 36.91
C GLU A 80 2.31 -12.33 37.76
N THR A 81 3.43 -12.83 37.21
CA THR A 81 4.36 -13.67 37.97
C THR A 81 5.33 -12.89 38.87
N ARG A 82 5.38 -11.55 38.77
CA ARG A 82 6.29 -10.67 39.52
C ARG A 82 5.48 -9.56 40.20
N GLU A 83 5.11 -9.79 41.46
CA GLU A 83 4.38 -8.84 42.31
C GLU A 83 4.94 -7.40 42.13
N GLY A 84 4.10 -6.46 41.68
CA GLY A 84 4.41 -5.03 41.66
C GLY A 84 4.29 -4.30 40.31
N THR A 85 4.01 -4.98 39.20
CA THR A 85 3.85 -4.31 37.86
C THR A 85 2.51 -4.50 37.16
N GLU A 86 1.56 -5.19 37.82
CA GLU A 86 0.32 -5.67 37.19
C GLU A 86 -0.59 -4.56 36.64
N ASN A 87 -0.75 -3.43 37.35
CA ASN A 87 -1.71 -2.40 36.95
C ASN A 87 -1.32 -1.64 35.67
N ALA A 88 -0.04 -1.26 35.53
CA ALA A 88 0.40 -0.42 34.41
C ALA A 88 0.39 -1.17 33.07
N ASN A 89 0.72 -2.46 33.07
CA ASN A 89 0.70 -3.27 31.85
C ASN A 89 -0.72 -3.69 31.48
N SER A 90 -1.60 -3.94 32.45
CA SER A 90 -3.00 -4.31 32.18
C SER A 90 -3.75 -3.24 31.36
N ASP A 91 -3.62 -1.97 31.74
CA ASP A 91 -4.27 -0.87 31.01
C ASP A 91 -3.67 -0.67 29.60
N LYS A 92 -2.35 -0.82 29.45
CA LYS A 92 -1.70 -0.79 28.14
C LYS A 92 -2.15 -1.93 27.24
N VAL A 93 -2.31 -3.15 27.79
CA VAL A 93 -2.84 -4.29 27.03
C VAL A 93 -4.23 -3.97 26.50
N LYS A 94 -5.12 -3.42 27.32
CA LYS A 94 -6.47 -3.03 26.87
C LYS A 94 -6.41 -2.04 25.70
N LEU A 95 -5.61 -0.98 25.83
CA LEU A 95 -5.46 0.02 24.76
C LEU A 95 -4.90 -0.59 23.47
N VAL A 96 -3.87 -1.44 23.55
CA VAL A 96 -3.29 -2.11 22.38
C VAL A 96 -4.31 -3.07 21.73
N VAL A 97 -5.10 -3.78 22.53
CA VAL A 97 -6.19 -4.64 22.04
C VAL A 97 -7.26 -3.82 21.33
N GLU A 98 -7.64 -2.66 21.86
CA GLU A 98 -8.59 -1.73 21.23
C GLU A 98 -8.06 -1.23 19.87
N GLN A 99 -6.79 -0.80 19.80
CA GLN A 99 -6.18 -0.37 18.53
C GLN A 99 -6.14 -1.51 17.50
N TYR A 100 -5.78 -2.72 17.93
CA TYR A 100 -5.79 -3.89 17.05
C TYR A 100 -7.20 -4.22 16.53
N ASN A 101 -8.20 -4.17 17.40
CA ASN A 101 -9.59 -4.42 17.03
C ASN A 101 -10.16 -3.34 16.09
N ALA A 102 -9.77 -2.07 16.29
CA ALA A 102 -10.12 -0.98 15.38
C ALA A 102 -9.60 -1.25 13.96
N ILE A 103 -8.34 -1.70 13.82
CA ILE A 103 -7.77 -2.07 12.51
C ILE A 103 -8.55 -3.23 11.86
N ARG A 104 -8.95 -4.25 12.64
CA ARG A 104 -9.77 -5.36 12.11
C ARG A 104 -11.16 -4.93 11.65
N TYR A 105 -11.77 -3.98 12.36
CA TYR A 105 -13.04 -3.40 11.94
C TYR A 105 -12.90 -2.62 10.63
N ILE A 106 -11.83 -1.82 10.51
CA ILE A 106 -11.47 -1.12 9.27
C ILE A 106 -11.23 -2.12 8.11
N GLU A 107 -10.49 -3.21 8.36
CA GLU A 107 -10.24 -4.27 7.37
C GLU A 107 -11.54 -4.85 6.80
N THR A 108 -12.56 -5.07 7.65
CA THR A 108 -13.86 -5.55 7.22
C THR A 108 -14.53 -4.58 6.24
N GLN A 109 -14.57 -3.29 6.57
CA GLN A 109 -15.13 -2.25 5.69
C GLN A 109 -14.36 -2.13 4.36
N VAL A 110 -13.03 -2.19 4.40
CA VAL A 110 -12.19 -2.11 3.19
C VAL A 110 -12.41 -3.33 2.28
N ILE A 111 -12.63 -4.52 2.84
CA ILE A 111 -12.99 -5.72 2.08
C ILE A 111 -14.35 -5.57 1.39
N GLU A 112 -15.33 -4.98 2.06
CA GLU A 112 -16.64 -4.69 1.47
C GLU A 112 -16.53 -3.68 0.33
N TYR A 113 -15.87 -2.54 0.53
CA TYR A 113 -15.63 -1.57 -0.54
C TYR A 113 -14.87 -2.17 -1.73
N LYS A 114 -13.91 -3.09 -1.48
CA LYS A 114 -13.22 -3.81 -2.56
C LYS A 114 -14.18 -4.69 -3.36
N LYS A 115 -15.17 -5.33 -2.73
CA LYS A 115 -16.21 -6.11 -3.43
C LYS A 115 -17.07 -5.19 -4.30
N ASP A 116 -17.53 -4.06 -3.76
CA ASP A 116 -18.35 -3.08 -4.49
C ASP A 116 -17.60 -2.48 -5.68
N VAL A 117 -16.33 -2.10 -5.50
CA VAL A 117 -15.47 -1.64 -6.59
C VAL A 117 -15.34 -2.72 -7.66
N ARG A 118 -15.08 -3.98 -7.26
CA ARG A 118 -14.97 -5.09 -8.23
C ARG A 118 -16.26 -5.28 -9.02
N GLU A 119 -17.42 -5.18 -8.38
CA GLU A 119 -18.71 -5.29 -9.06
C GLU A 119 -18.92 -4.17 -10.09
N LEU A 120 -18.66 -2.92 -9.70
CA LEU A 120 -18.73 -1.76 -10.60
C LEU A 120 -17.80 -1.92 -11.82
N LEU A 121 -16.55 -2.33 -11.59
CA LEU A 121 -15.55 -2.51 -12.65
C LEU A 121 -15.87 -3.71 -13.56
N ASN A 122 -16.38 -4.82 -13.00
CA ASN A 122 -16.84 -5.96 -13.77
C ASN A 122 -18.04 -5.59 -14.65
N GLY A 123 -18.94 -4.75 -14.12
CA GLY A 123 -20.04 -4.17 -14.88
C GLY A 123 -19.59 -3.36 -16.09
N ILE A 124 -18.41 -2.74 -16.08
CA ILE A 124 -17.83 -2.06 -17.24
C ILE A 124 -17.08 -3.05 -18.14
N ARG A 125 -16.38 -4.05 -17.58
CA ARG A 125 -15.54 -4.97 -18.34
C ARG A 125 -16.34 -5.89 -19.26
N LYS A 126 -17.48 -6.41 -18.79
CA LYS A 126 -18.37 -7.34 -19.54
C LYS A 126 -18.73 -6.83 -20.93
N HIS A 127 -18.69 -5.52 -21.06
CA HIS A 127 -19.15 -4.79 -22.20
C HIS A 127 -18.08 -4.54 -23.27
N CYS A 128 -16.81 -4.35 -22.88
CA CYS A 128 -15.77 -3.96 -23.83
C CYS A 128 -15.58 -4.97 -24.98
N GLY A 129 -15.66 -6.29 -24.72
CA GLY A 129 -15.54 -7.30 -25.79
C GLY A 129 -16.75 -7.32 -26.75
N PHE A 130 -17.94 -7.04 -26.24
CA PHE A 130 -19.14 -6.93 -27.06
C PHE A 130 -19.19 -5.60 -27.84
N TRP A 131 -18.70 -4.51 -27.25
CA TRP A 131 -18.67 -3.18 -27.88
C TRP A 131 -17.56 -3.06 -28.94
N SER A 132 -16.40 -3.66 -28.72
CA SER A 132 -15.32 -3.67 -29.72
C SER A 132 -15.78 -4.33 -31.02
N SER A 133 -16.54 -5.42 -30.89
CA SER A 133 -16.85 -6.29 -32.02
C SER A 133 -18.20 -6.00 -32.69
N PHE A 134 -19.24 -5.61 -31.92
CA PHE A 134 -20.61 -5.62 -32.44
C PHE A 134 -21.35 -4.28 -32.26
N MET A 135 -21.48 -3.77 -31.03
CA MET A 135 -22.32 -2.59 -30.79
C MET A 135 -21.57 -1.24 -30.86
N PRO A 136 -22.17 -0.19 -31.44
CA PRO A 136 -21.65 1.17 -31.31
C PRO A 136 -21.64 1.59 -29.84
N VAL A 137 -20.58 2.28 -29.43
CA VAL A 137 -20.48 2.86 -28.08
C VAL A 137 -21.45 4.05 -28.01
N SER A 138 -22.67 3.82 -27.53
CA SER A 138 -23.68 4.87 -27.37
C SER A 138 -23.34 5.88 -26.27
N SER A 139 -23.99 7.05 -26.30
CA SER A 139 -23.89 8.08 -25.27
C SER A 139 -24.26 7.57 -23.88
N GLU A 140 -25.36 6.82 -23.78
CA GLU A 140 -25.88 6.19 -22.57
C GLU A 140 -24.84 5.31 -21.91
N LEU A 141 -24.15 4.54 -22.73
CA LEU A 141 -23.10 3.61 -22.33
C LEU A 141 -21.87 4.32 -21.76
N LYS A 142 -21.44 5.39 -22.46
CA LYS A 142 -20.35 6.24 -21.99
C LYS A 142 -20.73 6.92 -20.67
N ARG A 143 -22.00 7.31 -20.52
CA ARG A 143 -22.51 7.90 -19.28
C ARG A 143 -22.50 6.86 -18.15
N GLU A 144 -23.00 5.66 -18.41
CA GLU A 144 -23.03 4.58 -17.42
C GLU A 144 -21.62 4.18 -16.96
N ALA A 145 -20.70 3.98 -17.90
CA ALA A 145 -19.30 3.67 -17.58
C ALA A 145 -18.64 4.78 -16.75
N ARG A 146 -18.89 6.05 -17.09
CA ARG A 146 -18.41 7.20 -16.30
C ARG A 146 -18.98 7.19 -14.87
N VAL A 147 -20.27 6.94 -14.70
CA VAL A 147 -20.92 6.87 -13.38
C VAL A 147 -20.33 5.72 -12.55
N LYS A 148 -20.19 4.53 -13.13
CA LYS A 148 -19.60 3.37 -12.44
C LYS A 148 -18.13 3.63 -12.05
N LEU A 149 -17.34 4.22 -12.95
CA LEU A 149 -15.96 4.63 -12.64
C LEU A 149 -15.88 5.68 -11.53
N TRP A 150 -16.78 6.66 -11.55
CA TRP A 150 -16.84 7.70 -10.52
C TRP A 150 -17.20 7.10 -9.15
N LYS A 151 -18.21 6.23 -9.08
CA LYS A 151 -18.56 5.48 -7.87
C LYS A 151 -17.40 4.64 -7.36
N ALA A 152 -16.71 3.92 -8.25
CA ALA A 152 -15.55 3.11 -7.89
C ALA A 152 -14.42 3.99 -7.32
N LYS A 153 -14.11 5.13 -7.94
CA LYS A 153 -13.13 6.08 -7.41
C LYS A 153 -13.52 6.62 -6.03
N SER A 154 -14.80 6.94 -5.82
CA SER A 154 -15.28 7.40 -4.51
C SER A 154 -15.07 6.35 -3.43
N LEU A 155 -15.35 5.07 -3.72
CA LEU A 155 -15.07 3.96 -2.80
C LEU A 155 -13.58 3.81 -2.51
N VAL A 156 -12.71 3.95 -3.52
CA VAL A 156 -11.24 3.96 -3.31
C VAL A 156 -10.83 5.10 -2.37
N SER A 157 -11.37 6.30 -2.55
CA SER A 157 -11.08 7.42 -1.63
C SER A 157 -11.54 7.13 -0.19
N LYS A 158 -12.66 6.42 0.02
CA LYS A 158 -13.05 5.95 1.36
C LYS A 158 -12.07 4.92 1.92
N MET A 159 -11.61 3.98 1.10
CA MET A 159 -10.56 3.02 1.49
C MET A 159 -9.25 3.72 1.88
N GLU A 160 -8.89 4.83 1.23
CA GLU A 160 -7.71 5.64 1.57
C GLU A 160 -7.82 6.29 2.94
N VAL A 161 -8.98 6.85 3.28
CA VAL A 161 -9.24 7.42 4.61
C VAL A 161 -9.10 6.33 5.68
N LEU A 162 -9.78 5.21 5.47
CA LEU A 162 -9.72 4.05 6.36
C LEU A 162 -8.29 3.49 6.51
N SER A 163 -7.52 3.43 5.42
CA SER A 163 -6.12 2.98 5.47
C SER A 163 -5.26 3.89 6.35
N ARG A 164 -5.46 5.22 6.30
CA ARG A 164 -4.75 6.17 7.18
C ARG A 164 -5.17 6.06 8.64
N GLU A 165 -6.45 5.80 8.89
CA GLU A 165 -6.96 5.54 10.26
C GLU A 165 -6.35 4.26 10.85
N ALA A 166 -6.18 3.21 10.03
CA ALA A 166 -5.53 1.98 10.45
C ALA A 166 -4.03 2.18 10.74
N GLU A 167 -3.33 2.96 9.91
CA GLU A 167 -1.93 3.35 10.16
C GLU A 167 -1.82 4.16 11.47
N THR A 168 -2.71 5.11 11.70
CA THR A 168 -2.76 5.88 12.95
C THR A 168 -2.98 4.98 14.17
N SER A 169 -3.89 4.00 14.05
CA SER A 169 -4.18 3.04 15.11
C SER A 169 -2.98 2.12 15.38
N GLU A 170 -2.25 1.72 14.34
CA GLU A 170 -1.02 0.95 14.48
C GLU A 170 0.09 1.75 15.19
N VAL A 171 0.28 3.01 14.82
CA VAL A 171 1.22 3.91 15.52
C VAL A 171 0.83 4.05 16.99
N LYS A 172 -0.45 4.25 17.30
CA LYS A 172 -0.96 4.30 18.69
C LYS A 172 -0.70 3.00 19.45
N ALA A 173 -0.86 1.85 18.81
CA ALA A 173 -0.54 0.57 19.43
C ALA A 173 0.94 0.51 19.80
N ARG A 174 1.83 0.89 18.86
CA ARG A 174 3.28 0.91 19.07
C ARG A 174 3.71 1.88 20.17
N THR A 175 3.15 3.08 20.24
CA THR A 175 3.49 4.04 21.31
C THR A 175 2.95 3.60 22.68
N THR A 176 1.88 2.81 22.70
CA THR A 176 1.27 2.23 23.91
C THR A 176 1.87 0.87 24.28
N GLN A 177 3.03 0.50 23.72
CA GLN A 177 3.63 -0.80 23.97
C GLN A 177 3.92 -1.02 25.47
N CYS A 178 3.69 -2.25 25.92
CA CYS A 178 3.92 -2.68 27.28
C CYS A 178 5.42 -2.86 27.55
N SER A 179 5.86 -2.53 28.76
CA SER A 179 7.26 -2.66 29.17
C SER A 179 7.45 -3.95 29.95
N SER A 180 8.43 -4.78 29.56
CA SER A 180 8.93 -5.86 30.43
C SER A 180 9.81 -5.24 31.51
N ALA A 181 9.75 -5.73 32.75
CA ALA A 181 10.65 -5.29 33.83
C ALA A 181 12.14 -5.44 33.45
N GLU A 182 12.48 -6.34 32.52
CA GLU A 182 13.84 -6.50 31.99
C GLU A 182 14.35 -5.26 31.23
N SER A 183 13.44 -4.51 30.60
CA SER A 183 13.82 -3.27 29.89
C SER A 183 14.16 -2.10 30.82
N LYS A 184 13.73 -2.15 32.10
CA LYS A 184 14.13 -1.16 33.11
C LYS A 184 15.51 -1.46 33.72
N ASN A 185 15.89 -2.73 33.80
CA ASN A 185 17.19 -3.13 34.34
C ASN A 185 18.35 -2.99 33.32
N ALA A 186 18.05 -2.95 32.02
CA ALA A 186 19.05 -2.71 30.97
C ALA A 186 19.46 -1.24 30.80
N LEU A 187 18.70 -0.28 31.37
CA LEU A 187 18.96 1.17 31.26
C LEU A 187 19.30 1.82 32.61
N GLY A 188 19.30 1.06 33.71
CA GLY A 188 19.64 1.55 35.06
C GLY A 188 20.83 0.83 35.71
N GLY A 189 21.64 0.11 34.92
CA GLY A 189 22.70 -0.79 35.41
C GLY A 189 24.13 -0.40 35.03
N GLU A 190 24.35 0.77 34.46
CA GLU A 190 25.67 1.40 34.32
C GLU A 190 25.81 2.31 35.55
N GLY A 191 26.30 1.84 36.70
CA GLY A 191 27.63 1.28 36.87
C GLY A 191 28.47 2.18 37.80
N ASP A 192 27.85 2.84 38.79
CA ASP A 192 28.54 3.59 39.85
C ASP A 192 29.12 2.60 40.88
N LYS A 193 30.06 1.76 40.43
CA LYS A 193 30.93 0.98 41.31
C LYS A 193 32.11 1.85 41.71
N LYS A 194 31.88 2.69 42.72
CA LYS A 194 32.96 3.31 43.52
C LYS A 194 33.79 2.17 44.15
N PRO A 195 35.10 2.05 43.88
CA PRO A 195 35.92 1.06 44.56
C PRO A 195 36.24 1.60 45.96
N GLU A 196 35.69 0.96 46.99
CA GLU A 196 36.24 1.04 48.34
C GLU A 196 37.64 0.41 48.31
N LYS A 197 38.67 1.25 48.40
CA LYS A 197 40.02 0.83 48.81
C LYS A 197 40.27 1.38 50.20
N GLU A 198 40.26 0.47 51.17
CA GLU A 198 40.87 0.64 52.48
C GLU A 198 42.37 0.96 52.33
N GLY A 199 42.84 1.89 53.15
CA GLY A 199 44.19 1.84 53.70
C GLY A 199 45.29 2.65 53.00
N GLY A 200 45.60 3.81 53.57
CA GLY A 200 46.97 4.27 53.74
C GLY A 200 47.51 5.32 52.75
N GLU A 201 47.34 6.59 53.08
CA GLU A 201 48.29 7.67 52.76
C GLU A 201 49.41 7.71 53.82
N PRO A 202 50.51 8.47 53.64
CA PRO A 202 51.16 8.92 52.40
C PRO A 202 52.69 8.72 52.45
N ASN A 203 53.39 8.80 51.30
CA ASN A 203 54.66 9.53 51.26
C ASN A 203 55.18 9.81 49.85
N ASP A 204 55.77 10.99 49.75
CA ASP A 204 56.31 11.71 48.60
C ASP A 204 57.29 10.93 47.72
N GLY A 205 57.36 11.29 46.42
CA GLY A 205 58.57 11.04 45.65
C GLY A 205 58.45 10.91 44.13
N SER A 206 58.11 12.01 43.46
CA SER A 206 58.78 12.52 42.25
C SER A 206 58.85 11.72 40.91
N ALA A 207 58.38 12.42 39.87
CA ALA A 207 58.86 12.47 38.47
C ALA A 207 58.66 11.24 37.56
N ALA A 208 58.39 11.33 36.25
CA ALA A 208 57.91 12.35 35.31
C ALA A 208 57.85 11.65 33.93
N SER A 209 56.93 12.08 33.04
CA SER A 209 57.04 12.03 31.56
C SER A 209 57.03 10.64 30.88
N GLU A 210 56.28 10.34 29.80
CA GLU A 210 55.83 11.13 28.64
C GLU A 210 54.72 10.35 27.87
N THR A 211 53.78 11.08 27.25
CA THR A 211 52.80 10.63 26.23
C THR A 211 53.30 11.07 24.83
N PRO A 212 52.51 11.09 23.71
CA PRO A 212 51.73 10.10 22.93
C PRO A 212 52.18 10.03 21.43
N GLU A 213 51.65 9.11 20.60
CA GLU A 213 51.38 9.25 19.14
C GLU A 213 50.83 7.90 18.62
N GLY A 214 49.90 7.73 17.67
CA GLY A 214 49.10 8.57 16.77
C GLY A 214 47.93 7.72 16.18
N THR A 215 46.80 8.33 15.79
CA THR A 215 46.37 8.57 14.37
C THR A 215 45.94 7.30 13.61
N ALA A 216 44.81 7.11 12.89
CA ALA A 216 43.55 7.81 12.53
C ALA A 216 42.71 6.80 11.65
N PRO A 217 41.44 7.07 11.25
CA PRO A 217 40.40 6.11 10.82
C PRO A 217 40.15 6.05 9.28
N PRO A 218 38.91 5.79 8.76
CA PRO A 218 38.26 4.52 8.42
C PRO A 218 38.15 4.26 6.89
N VAL A 219 37.83 3.03 6.46
CA VAL A 219 37.62 2.67 5.03
C VAL A 219 36.16 2.27 4.77
N GLY A 220 35.63 2.78 3.64
CA GLY A 220 34.26 2.65 3.18
C GLY A 220 33.93 1.36 2.42
N GLY A 221 32.73 1.35 1.84
CA GLY A 221 32.15 0.25 1.07
C GLY A 221 30.68 0.59 0.76
N GLU A 222 30.43 1.48 -0.21
CA GLU A 222 30.14 1.20 -1.63
C GLU A 222 28.64 1.05 -1.92
N ASN A 223 28.21 1.95 -2.81
CA ASN A 223 26.88 2.12 -3.35
C ASN A 223 26.82 1.35 -4.69
N VAL A 224 25.77 0.55 -4.91
CA VAL A 224 25.53 -0.11 -6.21
C VAL A 224 24.13 0.25 -6.70
N THR A 225 24.12 1.08 -7.74
CA THR A 225 23.00 1.38 -8.62
C THR A 225 22.76 0.17 -9.56
N SER A 226 21.50 -0.16 -9.83
CA SER A 226 21.11 -1.02 -10.96
C SER A 226 19.99 -0.37 -11.77
N GLN A 227 20.31 -0.21 -13.06
CA GLN A 227 19.51 -0.11 -14.30
C GLN A 227 18.10 0.49 -14.29
#